data_AF-A0AA91GZC8-F1
#
_entry.id   AF-A0AA91GZC8-F1
#
_cell.length_a   1.000
_cell.length_b   1.000
_cell.length_c   1.000
_cell.angle_alpha   90.00
_cell.angle_beta   90.00
_cell.angle_gamma   90.00
#
_symmetry.space_group_name_H-M   'P 1'
#
loop_
_entity.id
_entity.type
_entity.pdbx_description
1 polymer ?
#
loop_
_entity_poly.entity_id
_entity_poly.type
_entity_poly.pdbx_seq_one_letter_code
_entity_poly.pdbx_strand_id
1 'polypeptide(L)'
;MNVSASVTQFNSPIPKSLPMILATLPEPAIEGQGCPPKARLQIDLILLAIEALELGGSEAILSFAEELDLKGIVKDRVNLWRMRSTNPIRRAHIRRPLSIMEAKALVVIACYIARRLTVVIRQLLMIYQQMVEKQLPLEQNLRLSNYLERFRTHFKSRMNPRRSGGVLALNSDEKLDELAISLLGQLLFCTGTAGMQRFWISLFDGEVE
;
A
#
# COMPACT_ATOMS: atom_id res chain seq x y z
N MET A 1 19.92 63.63 -12.90
CA MET A 1 20.03 62.16 -13.06
C MET A 1 20.23 61.57 -11.67
N ASN A 2 19.24 60.89 -11.11
CA ASN A 2 19.41 60.04 -9.92
C ASN A 2 18.51 58.82 -10.14
N VAL A 3 19.12 57.71 -10.52
CA VAL A 3 18.41 56.44 -10.73
C VAL A 3 18.47 55.66 -9.43
N SER A 4 17.31 55.48 -8.82
CA SER A 4 17.06 54.57 -7.72
C SER A 4 17.34 53.13 -8.15
N ALA A 5 18.12 52.39 -7.36
CA ALA A 5 18.24 50.94 -7.50
C ALA A 5 17.50 50.29 -6.32
N SER A 6 16.26 49.87 -6.55
CA SER A 6 15.52 49.00 -5.63
C SER A 6 16.07 47.58 -5.76
N VAL A 7 16.72 47.10 -4.70
CA VAL A 7 17.19 45.72 -4.60
C VAL A 7 15.98 44.82 -4.30
N THR A 8 15.46 44.14 -5.31
CA THR A 8 14.50 43.05 -5.12
C THR A 8 15.23 41.85 -4.51
N GLN A 9 14.98 41.59 -3.23
CA GLN A 9 15.37 40.35 -2.57
C GLN A 9 14.62 39.18 -3.23
N PHE A 10 15.36 38.30 -3.90
CA PHE A 10 14.86 37.01 -4.32
C PHE A 10 14.68 36.14 -3.06
N ASN A 11 13.45 36.04 -2.57
CA ASN A 11 13.07 35.02 -1.60
C ASN A 11 13.19 33.65 -2.30
N SER A 12 14.31 32.97 -2.10
CA SER A 12 14.43 31.55 -2.39
C SER A 12 13.34 30.80 -1.62
N PRO A 13 12.54 29.92 -2.26
CA PRO A 13 11.56 29.13 -1.54
C PRO A 13 12.30 28.24 -0.54
N ILE A 14 11.95 28.38 0.75
CA ILE A 14 12.42 27.51 1.81
C ILE A 14 12.14 26.06 1.37
N PRO A 15 13.13 25.15 1.34
CA PRO A 15 12.87 23.76 1.00
C PRO A 15 11.85 23.23 2.01
N LYS A 16 10.68 22.81 1.52
CA LYS A 16 9.64 22.19 2.36
C LYS A 16 10.31 21.04 3.11
N SER A 17 10.40 21.16 4.43
CA SER A 17 10.92 20.10 5.29
C SER A 17 10.11 18.82 5.05
N LEU A 18 10.80 17.69 4.88
CA LEU A 18 10.14 16.39 4.71
C LEU A 18 9.17 16.15 5.88
N PRO A 19 7.95 15.63 5.63
CA PRO A 19 7.00 15.33 6.68
C PRO A 19 7.65 14.44 7.75
N MET A 20 7.67 14.89 9.00
CA MET A 20 8.39 14.22 10.10
C MET A 20 7.94 12.76 10.29
N ILE A 21 6.71 12.44 9.90
CA ILE A 21 6.15 11.09 9.93
C ILE A 21 6.96 10.09 9.08
N LEU A 22 7.56 10.53 7.98
CA LEU A 22 8.36 9.67 7.10
C LEU A 22 9.74 9.34 7.70
N ALA A 23 10.25 10.19 8.59
CA ALA A 23 11.50 9.95 9.30
C ALA A 23 11.41 8.77 10.29
N THR A 24 10.20 8.31 10.61
CA THR A 24 9.99 7.12 11.46
C THR A 24 10.35 5.81 10.76
N LEU A 25 10.47 5.82 9.43
CA LEU A 25 10.88 4.68 8.62
C LEU A 25 12.35 4.82 8.24
N PRO A 26 13.21 3.83 8.55
CA PRO A 26 14.63 3.89 8.22
C PRO A 26 14.85 3.91 6.70
N GLU A 27 16.00 4.42 6.25
CA GLU A 27 16.42 4.23 4.86
C GLU A 27 16.80 2.76 4.64
N PRO A 28 16.28 2.10 3.59
CA PRO A 28 16.62 0.72 3.30
C PRO A 28 18.03 0.66 2.70
N ALA A 29 18.82 -0.35 3.11
CA ALA A 29 20.14 -0.61 2.56
C ALA A 29 20.03 -1.33 1.21
N ILE A 30 19.61 -0.61 0.16
CA ILE A 30 19.47 -1.14 -1.20
C ILE A 30 20.40 -0.42 -2.17
N GLU A 31 20.92 -1.18 -3.14
CA GLU A 31 21.64 -0.61 -4.28
C GLU A 31 20.64 -0.16 -5.36
N GLY A 32 20.68 1.13 -5.74
CA GLY A 32 19.89 1.67 -6.85
C GLY A 32 18.90 2.78 -6.49
N GLN A 33 18.19 3.29 -7.50
CA GLN A 33 17.38 4.51 -7.40
C GLN A 33 15.91 4.31 -6.97
N GLY A 34 15.48 3.12 -6.54
CA GLY A 34 14.08 2.89 -6.17
C GLY A 34 13.77 1.52 -5.58
N CYS A 35 12.51 1.32 -5.20
CA CYS A 35 12.07 0.10 -4.52
C CYS A 35 12.16 -1.16 -5.42
N PRO A 36 12.61 -2.30 -4.85
CA PRO A 36 12.70 -3.55 -5.58
C PRO A 36 11.31 -4.01 -6.06
N PRO A 37 11.24 -4.84 -7.11
CA PRO A 37 9.97 -5.34 -7.66
C PRO A 37 9.06 -5.99 -6.61
N LYS A 38 9.64 -6.77 -5.67
CA LYS A 38 8.94 -7.44 -4.58
C LYS A 38 8.27 -6.44 -3.63
N ALA A 39 8.99 -5.40 -3.21
CA ALA A 39 8.45 -4.33 -2.36
C ALA A 39 7.28 -3.60 -3.05
N ARG A 40 7.45 -3.22 -4.33
CA ARG A 40 6.39 -2.54 -5.11
C ARG A 40 5.11 -3.39 -5.21
N LEU A 41 5.28 -4.69 -5.45
CA LEU A 41 4.19 -5.65 -5.48
C LEU A 41 3.48 -5.73 -4.12
N GLN A 42 4.24 -5.91 -3.05
CA GLN A 42 3.68 -6.10 -1.72
C GLN A 42 2.92 -4.88 -1.21
N ILE A 43 3.46 -3.67 -1.42
CA ILE A 43 2.77 -2.41 -1.10
C ILE A 43 1.44 -2.33 -1.85
N ASP A 44 1.43 -2.63 -3.16
CA ASP A 44 0.23 -2.52 -3.97
C ASP A 44 -0.84 -3.56 -3.60
N LEU A 45 -0.44 -4.77 -3.19
CA LEU A 45 -1.34 -5.81 -2.67
C LEU A 45 -1.98 -5.40 -1.33
N ILE A 46 -1.21 -4.82 -0.41
CA ILE A 46 -1.72 -4.31 0.86
C ILE A 46 -2.76 -3.20 0.62
N LEU A 47 -2.47 -2.27 -0.29
CA LEU A 47 -3.43 -1.23 -0.69
C LEU A 47 -4.68 -1.82 -1.35
N LEU A 48 -4.53 -2.90 -2.14
CA LEU A 48 -5.66 -3.60 -2.76
C LEU A 48 -6.57 -4.28 -1.72
N ALA A 49 -5.98 -4.88 -0.68
CA ALA A 49 -6.72 -5.46 0.44
C ALA A 49 -7.49 -4.38 1.23
N ILE A 50 -6.88 -3.21 1.44
CA ILE A 50 -7.57 -2.05 2.05
C ILE A 50 -8.77 -1.61 1.19
N GLU A 51 -8.61 -1.51 -0.13
CA GLU A 51 -9.72 -1.17 -1.04
C GLU A 51 -10.85 -2.21 -1.01
N ALA A 52 -10.52 -3.48 -0.81
CA ALA A 52 -11.51 -4.53 -0.69
C ALA A 52 -12.25 -4.49 0.68
N LEU A 53 -11.67 -3.89 1.72
CA LEU A 53 -12.33 -3.73 3.03
C LEU A 53 -13.37 -2.62 3.01
N GLU A 54 -13.05 -1.48 2.40
CA GLU A 54 -13.84 -0.26 2.44
C GLU A 54 -14.24 0.20 1.03
N LEU A 55 -15.55 0.38 0.81
CA LEU A 55 -16.05 0.96 -0.44
C LEU A 55 -15.46 2.36 -0.59
N GLY A 56 -14.80 2.62 -1.73
CA GLY A 56 -14.07 3.87 -1.93
C GLY A 56 -12.70 3.91 -1.24
N GLY A 57 -12.06 2.77 -0.96
CA GLY A 57 -10.74 2.75 -0.30
C GLY A 57 -9.64 3.55 -1.00
N SER A 58 -9.73 3.80 -2.31
CA SER A 58 -8.82 4.75 -2.99
C SER A 58 -8.98 6.18 -2.47
N GLU A 59 -10.20 6.59 -2.09
CA GLU A 59 -10.47 7.89 -1.46
C GLU A 59 -10.01 7.94 -0.03
N ALA A 60 -10.15 6.83 0.72
CA ALA A 60 -9.56 6.74 2.04
C ALA A 60 -8.04 6.97 1.97
N ILE A 61 -7.35 6.35 1.00
CA ILE A 61 -5.90 6.58 0.78
C ILE A 61 -5.60 8.07 0.52
N LEU A 62 -6.38 8.74 -0.31
CA LEU A 62 -6.17 10.16 -0.62
C LEU A 62 -6.54 11.11 0.53
N SER A 63 -7.54 10.76 1.34
CA SER A 63 -7.90 11.47 2.58
C SER A 63 -6.77 11.38 3.59
N PHE A 64 -6.24 10.17 3.83
CA PHE A 64 -5.10 9.99 4.72
C PHE A 64 -3.82 10.66 4.20
N ALA A 65 -3.64 10.74 2.88
CA ALA A 65 -2.55 11.54 2.33
C ALA A 65 -2.67 13.03 2.69
N GLU A 66 -3.89 13.55 2.84
CA GLU A 66 -4.15 14.92 3.31
C GLU A 66 -3.92 15.05 4.81
N GLU A 67 -4.55 14.19 5.60
CA GLU A 67 -4.49 14.20 7.06
C GLU A 67 -3.05 14.06 7.60
N LEU A 68 -2.19 13.36 6.86
CA LEU A 68 -0.79 13.12 7.23
C LEU A 68 0.21 14.10 6.58
N ASP A 69 -0.29 15.16 5.92
CA ASP A 69 0.52 16.15 5.19
C ASP A 69 1.44 15.52 4.11
N LEU A 70 0.93 14.51 3.42
CA LEU A 70 1.63 13.77 2.35
C LEU A 70 1.20 14.18 0.94
N LYS A 71 0.36 15.22 0.78
CA LYS A 71 -0.08 15.74 -0.52
C LYS A 71 1.05 16.19 -1.43
N GLY A 72 2.21 16.55 -0.86
CA GLY A 72 3.42 16.83 -1.64
C GLY A 72 3.92 15.61 -2.43
N ILE A 73 3.62 14.40 -1.96
CA ILE A 73 4.05 13.12 -2.52
C ILE A 73 2.87 12.43 -3.24
N VAL A 74 1.76 12.21 -2.52
CA VAL A 74 0.53 11.59 -3.01
C VAL A 74 -0.48 12.69 -3.33
N LYS A 75 -0.41 13.20 -4.56
CA LYS A 75 -1.08 14.45 -4.96
C LYS A 75 -2.57 14.28 -5.22
N ASP A 76 -2.89 13.29 -6.04
CA ASP A 76 -4.21 13.07 -6.60
C ASP A 76 -4.40 11.60 -7.01
N ARG A 77 -5.60 11.26 -7.51
CA ARG A 77 -5.95 9.91 -7.97
C ARG A 77 -5.04 9.40 -9.08
N VAL A 78 -4.64 10.25 -10.01
CA VAL A 78 -3.79 9.88 -11.16
C VAL A 78 -2.36 9.61 -10.69
N ASN A 79 -1.83 10.43 -9.79
CA ASN A 79 -0.54 10.23 -9.16
C ASN A 79 -0.50 8.94 -8.33
N LEU A 80 -1.52 8.70 -7.48
CA LEU A 80 -1.66 7.44 -6.75
C LEU A 80 -1.72 6.23 -7.69
N TRP A 81 -2.51 6.32 -8.76
CA TRP A 81 -2.58 5.28 -9.79
C TRP A 81 -1.21 5.06 -10.45
N ARG A 82 -0.47 6.11 -10.82
CA ARG A 82 0.89 6.00 -11.40
C ARG A 82 1.90 5.38 -10.44
N MET A 83 1.81 5.66 -9.14
CA MET A 83 2.65 5.01 -8.11
C MET A 83 2.35 3.52 -8.04
N ARG A 84 1.08 3.13 -7.96
CA ARG A 84 0.66 1.73 -7.89
C ARG A 84 0.92 0.96 -9.18
N SER A 85 0.83 1.62 -10.33
CA SER A 85 1.19 1.05 -11.64
C SER A 85 2.68 0.75 -11.80
N THR A 86 3.54 1.12 -10.85
CA THR A 86 4.94 0.62 -10.83
C THR A 86 5.02 -0.86 -10.46
N ASN A 87 3.96 -1.47 -9.91
CA ASN A 87 3.93 -2.90 -9.63
C ASN A 87 4.04 -3.71 -10.95
N PRO A 88 5.05 -4.60 -11.11
CA PRO A 88 5.29 -5.33 -12.35
C PRO A 88 4.12 -6.20 -12.82
N ILE A 89 3.25 -6.66 -11.91
CA ILE A 89 2.11 -7.51 -12.28
C ILE A 89 0.86 -6.71 -12.66
N ARG A 90 0.85 -5.38 -12.49
CA ARG A 90 -0.29 -4.55 -12.94
C ARG A 90 -0.49 -4.70 -14.43
N ARG A 91 -1.74 -4.77 -14.88
CA ARG A 91 -2.08 -4.77 -16.31
C ARG A 91 -1.56 -3.50 -16.99
N ALA A 92 -1.82 -2.35 -16.39
CA ALA A 92 -1.34 -1.03 -16.81
C ALA A 92 0.04 -0.69 -16.20
N HIS A 93 0.97 -1.65 -16.17
CA HIS A 93 2.31 -1.44 -15.61
C HIS A 93 3.06 -0.30 -16.31
N ILE A 94 3.66 0.58 -15.51
CA ILE A 94 4.51 1.70 -15.94
C ILE A 94 5.95 1.37 -15.56
N ARG A 95 6.84 1.39 -16.55
CA ARG A 95 8.29 1.18 -16.38
C ARG A 95 8.96 2.42 -15.80
N ARG A 96 8.58 2.79 -14.57
CA ARG A 96 9.27 3.80 -13.75
C ARG A 96 9.58 3.20 -12.38
N PRO A 97 10.69 3.58 -11.73
CA PRO A 97 10.92 3.19 -10.35
C PRO A 97 9.86 3.85 -9.44
N LEU A 98 9.49 3.14 -8.38
CA LEU A 98 8.83 3.75 -7.22
C LEU A 98 9.94 4.27 -6.32
N SER A 99 9.99 5.58 -6.08
CA SER A 99 11.00 6.14 -5.18
C SER A 99 10.77 5.67 -3.75
N ILE A 100 11.83 5.63 -2.94
CA ILE A 100 11.73 5.28 -1.52
C ILE A 100 10.76 6.20 -0.79
N MET A 101 10.77 7.49 -1.13
CA MET A 101 9.86 8.49 -0.55
C MET A 101 8.38 8.18 -0.88
N GLU A 102 8.07 7.86 -2.14
CA GLU A 102 6.73 7.43 -2.55
C GLU A 102 6.31 6.16 -1.82
N ALA A 103 7.21 5.19 -1.67
CA ALA A 103 6.93 3.93 -0.97
C ALA A 103 6.69 4.14 0.53
N LYS A 104 7.52 4.95 1.20
CA LYS A 104 7.33 5.32 2.62
C LYS A 104 5.95 5.96 2.82
N ALA A 105 5.55 6.90 1.96
CA ALA A 105 4.24 7.53 2.03
C ALA A 105 3.09 6.51 1.91
N LEU A 106 3.16 5.60 0.93
CA LEU A 106 2.14 4.56 0.76
C LEU A 106 2.07 3.60 1.96
N VAL A 107 3.23 3.21 2.51
CA VAL A 107 3.31 2.32 3.68
C VAL A 107 2.73 2.99 4.92
N VAL A 108 3.10 4.25 5.19
CA VAL A 108 2.55 5.03 6.29
C VAL A 108 1.03 5.12 6.15
N ILE A 109 0.50 5.53 5.00
CA ILE A 109 -0.94 5.63 4.76
C ILE A 109 -1.63 4.27 4.99
N ALA A 110 -1.08 3.19 4.44
CA ALA A 110 -1.63 1.85 4.62
C ALA A 110 -1.69 1.43 6.08
N CYS A 111 -0.63 1.69 6.87
CA CYS A 111 -0.61 1.35 8.30
C CYS A 111 -1.61 2.20 9.11
N TYR A 112 -1.82 3.47 8.78
CA TYR A 112 -2.84 4.31 9.43
C TYR A 112 -4.27 3.83 9.12
N ILE A 113 -4.53 3.48 7.85
CA ILE A 113 -5.83 2.89 7.48
C ILE A 113 -6.02 1.54 8.17
N ALA A 114 -4.99 0.70 8.22
CA ALA A 114 -5.05 -0.58 8.94
C ALA A 114 -5.39 -0.38 10.42
N ARG A 115 -4.80 0.63 11.08
CA ARG A 115 -5.14 1.00 12.46
C ARG A 115 -6.60 1.41 12.59
N ARG A 116 -7.14 2.24 11.69
CA ARG A 116 -8.57 2.59 11.65
C ARG A 116 -9.47 1.36 11.45
N LEU A 117 -9.04 0.42 10.61
CA LEU A 117 -9.79 -0.80 10.28
C LEU A 117 -9.51 -1.98 11.22
N THR A 118 -8.74 -1.78 12.30
CA THR A 118 -8.26 -2.88 13.18
C THR A 118 -9.39 -3.80 13.65
N VAL A 119 -10.52 -3.23 14.07
CA VAL A 119 -11.67 -4.01 14.56
C VAL A 119 -12.26 -4.87 13.43
N VAL A 120 -12.42 -4.29 12.24
CA VAL A 120 -12.94 -4.99 11.06
C VAL A 120 -12.01 -6.12 10.65
N ILE A 121 -10.70 -5.87 10.61
CA ILE A 121 -9.68 -6.87 10.25
C ILE A 121 -9.71 -8.04 11.24
N ARG A 122 -9.73 -7.77 12.56
CA ARG A 122 -9.81 -8.83 13.58
C ARG A 122 -11.09 -9.65 13.45
N GLN A 123 -12.24 -8.99 13.26
CA GLN A 123 -13.52 -9.68 13.09
C GLN A 123 -13.51 -10.62 11.87
N LEU A 124 -12.98 -10.18 10.72
CA LEU A 124 -12.88 -11.02 9.53
C LEU A 124 -11.95 -12.21 9.73
N LEU A 125 -10.80 -12.01 10.38
CA LEU A 125 -9.86 -13.10 10.69
C LEU A 125 -10.47 -14.12 11.66
N MET A 126 -11.20 -13.66 12.69
CA MET A 126 -11.91 -14.55 13.61
C MET A 126 -13.02 -15.34 12.91
N ILE A 127 -13.80 -14.69 12.03
CA ILE A 127 -14.83 -15.36 11.23
C ILE A 127 -14.19 -16.43 10.35
N TYR A 128 -13.11 -16.08 9.63
CA TYR A 128 -12.39 -17.04 8.79
C TYR A 128 -11.92 -18.25 9.60
N GLN A 129 -11.29 -18.03 10.75
CA GLN A 129 -10.85 -19.11 11.64
C GLN A 129 -12.02 -20.01 12.05
N GLN A 130 -13.16 -19.43 12.46
CA GLN A 130 -14.36 -20.19 12.84
C GLN A 130 -14.94 -21.02 11.68
N MET A 131 -14.93 -20.48 10.45
CA MET A 131 -15.40 -21.22 9.26
C MET A 131 -14.50 -22.41 8.97
N VAL A 132 -13.18 -22.21 9.02
CA VAL A 132 -12.19 -23.29 8.81
C VAL A 132 -12.30 -24.38 9.88
N GLU A 133 -12.36 -24.00 11.15
CA GLU A 133 -12.48 -24.94 12.28
C GLU A 133 -13.76 -25.79 12.20
N LYS A 134 -14.86 -25.20 11.74
CA LYS A 134 -16.15 -25.88 11.57
C LYS A 134 -16.33 -26.55 10.21
N GLN A 135 -15.32 -26.46 9.33
CA GLN A 135 -15.37 -26.96 7.94
C GLN A 135 -16.58 -26.43 7.16
N LEU A 136 -16.95 -25.17 7.40
CA LEU A 136 -18.05 -24.51 6.70
C LEU A 136 -17.52 -23.76 5.46
N PRO A 137 -18.27 -23.77 4.33
CA PRO A 137 -17.94 -22.94 3.18
C PRO A 137 -17.88 -21.46 3.55
N LEU A 138 -16.87 -20.73 3.04
CA LEU A 138 -16.65 -19.31 3.36
C LEU A 138 -17.82 -18.43 2.89
N GLU A 139 -18.54 -18.87 1.86
CA GLU A 139 -19.71 -18.21 1.27
C GLU A 139 -20.86 -18.08 2.27
N GLN A 140 -20.94 -18.95 3.27
CA GLN A 140 -22.00 -18.91 4.28
C GLN A 140 -21.92 -17.68 5.18
N ASN A 141 -20.73 -17.06 5.31
CA ASN A 141 -20.60 -15.80 6.03
C ASN A 141 -20.58 -14.61 5.05
N LEU A 142 -21.71 -13.89 4.97
CA LEU A 142 -21.90 -12.76 4.05
C LEU A 142 -20.80 -11.70 4.15
N ARG A 143 -20.32 -11.39 5.35
CA ARG A 143 -19.31 -10.33 5.53
C ARG A 143 -17.95 -10.74 4.98
N LEU A 144 -17.55 -11.98 5.26
CA LEU A 144 -16.31 -12.55 4.75
C LEU A 144 -16.37 -12.73 3.23
N SER A 145 -17.45 -13.33 2.72
CA SER A 145 -17.63 -13.58 1.29
C SER A 145 -17.62 -12.27 0.48
N ASN A 146 -18.28 -11.22 0.96
CA ASN A 146 -18.25 -9.89 0.33
C ASN A 146 -16.85 -9.27 0.31
N TYR A 147 -16.02 -9.47 1.34
CA TYR A 147 -14.63 -9.02 1.31
C TYR A 147 -13.82 -9.78 0.25
N LEU A 148 -13.91 -11.11 0.26
CA LEU A 148 -13.20 -11.99 -0.67
C LEU A 148 -13.59 -11.70 -2.13
N GLU A 149 -14.88 -11.58 -2.42
CA GLU A 149 -15.38 -11.27 -3.76
C GLU A 149 -14.88 -9.90 -4.27
N ARG A 150 -14.90 -8.87 -3.41
CA ARG A 150 -14.36 -7.54 -3.76
C ARG A 150 -12.87 -7.62 -4.04
N PHE A 151 -12.12 -8.33 -3.20
CA PHE A 151 -10.69 -8.54 -3.40
C PHE A 151 -10.41 -9.25 -4.73
N ARG A 152 -11.10 -10.37 -5.02
CA ARG A 152 -10.97 -11.10 -6.29
C ARG A 152 -11.27 -10.21 -7.49
N THR A 153 -12.35 -9.42 -7.42
CA THR A 153 -12.74 -8.49 -8.49
C THR A 153 -11.67 -7.42 -8.73
N HIS A 154 -11.16 -6.80 -7.66
CA HIS A 154 -10.09 -5.82 -7.75
C HIS A 154 -8.78 -6.41 -8.29
N PHE A 155 -8.43 -7.62 -7.84
CA PHE A 155 -7.23 -8.30 -8.29
C PHE A 155 -7.33 -8.70 -9.77
N LYS A 156 -8.40 -9.40 -10.18
CA LYS A 156 -8.60 -9.86 -11.57
C LYS A 156 -8.64 -8.70 -12.56
N SER A 157 -9.26 -7.58 -12.19
CA SER A 157 -9.37 -6.38 -13.04
C SER A 157 -8.05 -5.61 -13.19
N ARG A 158 -7.17 -5.61 -12.16
CA ARG A 158 -5.97 -4.76 -12.13
C ARG A 158 -4.67 -5.52 -12.36
N MET A 159 -4.61 -6.81 -12.03
CA MET A 159 -3.40 -7.63 -12.07
C MET A 159 -3.42 -8.63 -13.22
N ASN A 160 -2.22 -9.01 -13.67
CA ASN A 160 -1.99 -10.10 -14.59
C ASN A 160 -1.01 -11.12 -13.94
N PRO A 161 -1.53 -12.18 -13.29
CA PRO A 161 -0.71 -13.20 -12.63
C PRO A 161 0.31 -13.87 -13.55
N ARG A 162 0.04 -13.93 -14.86
CA ARG A 162 1.00 -14.51 -15.82
C ARG A 162 2.33 -13.75 -15.86
N ARG A 163 2.35 -12.49 -15.42
CA ARG A 163 3.58 -11.67 -15.33
C ARG A 163 4.41 -11.95 -14.09
N SER A 164 3.91 -12.70 -13.11
CA SER A 164 4.67 -13.02 -11.90
C SER A 164 5.64 -14.20 -12.08
N GLY A 165 5.92 -14.64 -13.32
CA GLY A 165 6.89 -15.71 -13.60
C GLY A 165 6.61 -17.04 -12.89
N GLY A 166 5.34 -17.37 -12.62
CA GLY A 166 4.96 -18.59 -11.88
C GLY A 166 5.11 -18.51 -10.35
N VAL A 167 5.76 -17.47 -9.82
CA VAL A 167 6.01 -17.29 -8.37
C VAL A 167 4.70 -17.16 -7.57
N LEU A 168 3.69 -16.51 -8.16
CA LEU A 168 2.37 -16.33 -7.57
C LEU A 168 1.35 -17.06 -8.45
N ALA A 169 1.30 -18.39 -8.37
CA ALA A 169 0.37 -19.24 -9.12
C ALA A 169 -1.12 -19.04 -8.71
N LEU A 170 -1.60 -17.78 -8.77
CA LEU A 170 -2.91 -17.25 -8.39
C LEU A 170 -3.89 -17.41 -9.56
N ASN A 171 -4.11 -18.67 -9.94
CA ASN A 171 -4.94 -19.04 -11.10
C ASN A 171 -6.36 -19.49 -10.70
N SER A 172 -6.66 -19.56 -9.40
CA SER A 172 -7.95 -19.99 -8.87
C SER A 172 -8.46 -19.01 -7.83
N ASP A 173 -9.77 -19.05 -7.56
CA ASP A 173 -10.42 -18.14 -6.63
C ASP A 173 -10.04 -18.46 -5.18
N GLU A 174 -9.82 -19.73 -4.87
CA GLU A 174 -9.38 -20.21 -3.55
C GLU A 174 -8.00 -19.63 -3.19
N LYS A 175 -7.06 -19.61 -4.15
CA LYS A 175 -5.74 -19.02 -3.91
C LYS A 175 -5.80 -17.50 -3.76
N LEU A 176 -6.74 -16.84 -4.44
CA LEU A 176 -6.96 -15.41 -4.24
C LEU A 176 -7.57 -15.14 -2.87
N ASP A 177 -8.41 -16.03 -2.37
CA ASP A 177 -8.96 -15.93 -1.02
C ASP A 177 -7.88 -16.15 0.03
N GLU A 178 -7.04 -17.18 -0.11
CA GLU A 178 -5.88 -17.40 0.75
C GLU A 178 -4.95 -16.16 0.78
N LEU A 179 -4.68 -15.58 -0.39
CA LEU A 179 -3.93 -14.34 -0.49
C LEU A 179 -4.65 -13.20 0.26
N ALA A 180 -5.94 -13.01 0.03
CA ALA A 180 -6.73 -11.96 0.68
C ALA A 180 -6.69 -12.08 2.21
N ILE A 181 -6.80 -13.30 2.75
CA ILE A 181 -6.73 -13.59 4.18
C ILE A 181 -5.32 -13.36 4.73
N SER A 182 -4.28 -13.82 4.01
CA SER A 182 -2.89 -13.58 4.43
C SER A 182 -2.58 -12.07 4.51
N LEU A 183 -3.10 -11.27 3.57
CA LEU A 183 -2.96 -9.82 3.56
C LEU A 183 -3.71 -9.16 4.73
N LEU A 184 -4.88 -9.68 5.13
CA LEU A 184 -5.55 -9.24 6.37
C LEU A 184 -4.67 -9.49 7.60
N GLY A 185 -4.03 -10.66 7.68
CA GLY A 185 -3.06 -10.96 8.74
C GLY A 185 -1.91 -9.97 8.77
N GLN A 186 -1.32 -9.66 7.61
CA GLN A 186 -0.26 -8.65 7.51
C GLN A 186 -0.73 -7.24 7.89
N LEU A 187 -1.93 -6.83 7.45
CA LEU A 187 -2.56 -5.58 7.86
C LEU A 187 -2.75 -5.53 9.39
N LEU A 188 -3.13 -6.64 10.01
CA LEU A 188 -3.25 -6.71 11.47
C LEU A 188 -1.90 -6.48 12.16
N PHE A 189 -0.81 -7.07 11.66
CA PHE A 189 0.53 -6.85 12.21
C PHE A 189 0.98 -5.38 12.09
N CYS A 190 0.57 -4.69 11.01
CA CYS A 190 0.84 -3.26 10.81
C CYS A 190 0.22 -2.37 11.90
N THR A 191 -0.82 -2.85 12.61
CA THR A 191 -1.51 -2.07 13.65
C THR A 191 -0.71 -1.94 14.95
N GLY A 192 0.31 -2.79 15.16
CA GLY A 192 1.15 -2.75 16.36
C GLY A 192 1.99 -1.47 16.49
N THR A 193 2.55 -1.25 17.68
CA THR A 193 3.41 -0.08 17.99
C THR A 193 4.60 0.04 17.04
N ALA A 194 5.31 -1.06 16.81
CA ALA A 194 6.39 -1.19 15.84
C ALA A 194 5.95 -1.82 14.50
N GLY A 195 4.64 -1.98 14.29
CA GLY A 195 4.09 -2.71 13.14
C GLY A 195 4.46 -2.08 11.80
N MET A 196 4.44 -0.75 11.76
CA MET A 196 4.80 0.04 10.58
C MET A 196 6.26 -0.16 10.18
N GLN A 197 7.19 -0.06 11.14
CA GLN A 197 8.62 -0.25 10.90
C GLN A 197 8.92 -1.70 10.51
N ARG A 198 8.30 -2.67 11.17
CA ARG A 198 8.47 -4.10 10.83
C ARG A 198 7.97 -4.40 9.43
N PHE A 199 6.80 -3.88 9.06
CA PHE A 199 6.30 -4.03 7.70
C PHE A 199 7.25 -3.38 6.70
N TRP A 200 7.68 -2.14 6.94
CA TRP A 200 8.66 -1.46 6.08
C TRP A 200 9.94 -2.27 5.87
N ILE A 201 10.56 -2.76 6.94
CA ILE A 201 11.79 -3.56 6.88
C ILE A 201 11.55 -4.87 6.11
N SER A 202 10.41 -5.54 6.36
CA SER A 202 10.08 -6.82 5.70
C SER A 202 9.97 -6.72 4.17
N LEU A 203 9.72 -5.52 3.63
CA LEU A 203 9.65 -5.29 2.18
C LEU A 203 11.02 -5.46 1.50
N PHE A 204 12.11 -5.35 2.25
CA PHE A 204 13.49 -5.42 1.77
C PHE A 204 14.23 -6.67 2.32
N ASP A 205 13.51 -7.54 3.03
CA ASP A 205 14.08 -8.77 3.56
C ASP A 205 14.36 -9.77 2.41
N GLY A 206 15.60 -10.24 2.34
CA GLY A 206 16.14 -11.05 1.25
C GLY A 206 16.68 -10.29 0.03
N GLU A 207 16.82 -8.96 0.10
CA GLU A 207 17.49 -8.13 -0.93
C GLU A 207 18.94 -7.76 -0.53
N VAL A 208 19.47 -8.38 0.54
CA VAL A 208 20.87 -8.25 0.98
C VAL A 208 21.64 -9.42 0.37
N GLU A 209 22.28 -9.17 -0.77
CA GLU A 209 23.40 -9.95 -1.29
C GLU A 209 24.62 -9.04 -1.44
#